data_AF-A0A843HZB8-F1
#
_entry.id   AF-A0A843HZB8-F1
#
_cell.length_a   1.000
_cell.length_b   1.000
_cell.length_c   1.000
_cell.angle_alpha   90.00
_cell.angle_beta   90.00
_cell.angle_gamma   90.00
#
_symmetry.space_group_name_H-M   'P 1'
#
loop_
_entity.id
_entity.type
_entity.pdbx_description
1 polymer ?
#
loop_
_entity_poly.entity_id
_entity_poly.type
_entity_poly.pdbx_seq_one_letter_code
_entity_poly.pdbx_strand_id
1 'polypeptide(L)'
;MEPFYFRSYDRVVGISHDVNELKSEMERLINQDPACVEWHLKEGHIVAWLEYIGEKGLAELLKSVHDPNEALSRINDYLMIKKSLNIIGRPVRDKKLKFRKALVR
;
A
#
# COMPACT_ATOMS: atom_id res chain seq x y z
N MET A 1 -7.84 9.96 -8.99
CA MET A 1 -8.29 8.56 -9.11
C MET A 1 -9.47 8.38 -8.19
N GLU A 2 -10.46 7.58 -8.58
CA GLU A 2 -11.62 7.28 -7.72
C GLU A 2 -11.18 6.48 -6.47
N PRO A 3 -11.72 6.81 -5.27
CA PRO A 3 -11.42 6.06 -4.06
C PRO A 3 -12.09 4.69 -4.06
N PHE A 4 -11.51 3.77 -3.31
CA PHE A 4 -12.14 2.49 -2.98
C PHE A 4 -13.15 2.68 -1.85
N TYR A 5 -14.35 2.15 -2.00
CA TYR A 5 -15.38 2.16 -0.98
C TYR A 5 -15.58 0.74 -0.45
N PHE A 6 -15.30 0.53 0.83
CA PHE A 6 -15.72 -0.68 1.53
C PHE A 6 -17.22 -0.60 1.79
N ARG A 7 -17.98 -1.52 1.20
CA ARG A 7 -19.42 -1.61 1.36
C ARG A 7 -19.77 -2.90 2.08
N SER A 8 -20.44 -2.75 3.23
CA SER A 8 -21.05 -3.86 3.96
C SER A 8 -22.56 -3.71 3.80
N TYR A 9 -23.14 -4.59 2.98
CA TYR A 9 -24.51 -4.44 2.47
C TYR A 9 -24.68 -3.07 1.78
N ASP A 10 -25.73 -2.31 2.14
CA ASP A 10 -26.04 -1.01 1.52
C ASP A 10 -25.28 0.17 2.13
N ARG A 11 -24.32 -0.08 3.04
CA ARG A 11 -23.62 0.97 3.77
C ARG A 11 -22.14 1.00 3.41
N VAL A 12 -21.64 2.21 3.17
CA VAL A 12 -20.21 2.47 3.11
C VAL A 12 -19.67 2.45 4.54
N VAL A 13 -18.74 1.54 4.80
CA VAL A 13 -18.12 1.33 6.13
C VAL A 13 -16.66 1.73 6.17
N GLY A 14 -16.06 2.09 5.03
CA GLY A 14 -14.67 2.54 4.92
C GLY A 14 -14.36 3.12 3.53
N ILE A 15 -13.34 3.95 3.44
CA ILE A 15 -12.92 4.62 2.20
C ILE A 15 -11.39 4.66 2.15
N SER A 16 -10.82 4.39 0.98
CA SER A 16 -9.37 4.46 0.77
C SER A 16 -9.01 5.12 -0.56
N HIS A 17 -8.06 6.05 -0.54
CA HIS A 17 -7.60 6.79 -1.71
C HIS A 17 -6.26 6.28 -2.26
N ASP A 18 -5.52 5.52 -1.44
CA ASP A 18 -4.24 4.91 -1.81
C ASP A 18 -4.00 3.58 -1.05
N VAL A 19 -2.87 2.93 -1.32
CA VAL A 19 -2.52 1.63 -0.71
C VAL A 19 -2.28 1.71 0.80
N ASN A 20 -1.80 2.85 1.32
CA ASN A 20 -1.61 3.00 2.77
C ASN A 20 -2.97 3.14 3.47
N GLU A 21 -3.87 3.92 2.90
CA GLU A 21 -5.25 4.01 3.42
C GLU A 21 -5.99 2.68 3.29
N LEU A 22 -5.79 1.94 2.19
CA LEU A 22 -6.33 0.59 2.02
C LEU A 22 -5.86 -0.33 3.15
N LYS A 23 -4.56 -0.33 3.45
CA LYS A 23 -3.98 -1.09 4.56
C LYS A 23 -4.65 -0.72 5.88
N SER A 24 -4.71 0.58 6.21
CA SER A 24 -5.26 1.05 7.48
C SER A 24 -6.75 0.71 7.64
N GLU A 25 -7.53 0.84 6.56
CA GLU A 25 -8.95 0.49 6.58
C GLU A 25 -9.16 -1.02 6.68
N MET A 26 -8.36 -1.83 5.98
CA MET A 26 -8.38 -3.29 6.15
C MET A 26 -8.02 -3.70 7.57
N GLU A 27 -6.97 -3.13 8.17
CA GLU A 27 -6.60 -3.37 9.58
C GLU A 27 -7.76 -3.10 10.53
N ARG A 28 -8.47 -1.99 10.33
CA ARG A 28 -9.65 -1.64 11.14
C ARG A 28 -10.81 -2.61 10.90
N LEU A 29 -11.13 -2.88 9.63
CA LEU A 29 -12.29 -3.69 9.25
C LEU A 29 -12.10 -5.18 9.57
N ILE A 30 -10.90 -5.74 9.51
CA ILE A 30 -10.64 -7.12 9.94
C ILE A 30 -11.06 -7.34 11.40
N ASN A 31 -10.91 -6.33 12.26
CA ASN A 31 -11.29 -6.40 13.67
C ASN A 31 -12.77 -6.06 13.93
N GLN A 32 -13.45 -5.37 13.00
CA GLN A 32 -14.83 -4.86 13.22
C GLN A 32 -15.88 -5.58 12.37
N ASP A 33 -15.56 -5.86 11.10
CA ASP A 33 -16.38 -6.51 10.09
C ASP A 33 -15.49 -7.28 9.10
N PRO A 34 -14.90 -8.42 9.51
CA PRO A 34 -14.01 -9.20 8.64
C PRO A 34 -14.71 -9.75 7.40
N ALA A 35 -16.03 -9.98 7.47
CA ALA A 35 -16.83 -10.48 6.36
C ALA A 35 -16.88 -9.48 5.18
N CYS A 36 -16.92 -8.17 5.48
CA CYS A 36 -16.83 -7.12 4.45
C CYS A 36 -15.52 -7.23 3.66
N VAL A 37 -14.38 -7.38 4.35
CA VAL A 37 -13.06 -7.49 3.70
C VAL A 37 -12.97 -8.79 2.89
N GLU A 38 -13.37 -9.91 3.49
CA GLU A 38 -13.38 -11.21 2.82
C GLU A 38 -14.23 -11.21 1.55
N TRP A 39 -15.41 -10.59 1.59
CA TRP A 39 -16.27 -10.46 0.42
C TRP A 39 -15.60 -9.65 -0.69
N HIS A 40 -15.06 -8.47 -0.37
CA HIS A 40 -14.35 -7.65 -1.36
C HIS A 40 -13.12 -8.34 -1.96
N LEU A 41 -12.46 -9.21 -1.21
CA LEU A 41 -11.35 -10.04 -1.69
C LEU A 41 -11.86 -11.14 -2.64
N LYS A 42 -12.90 -11.89 -2.24
CA LYS A 42 -13.47 -12.98 -3.06
C LYS A 42 -14.02 -12.49 -4.39
N GLU A 43 -14.71 -11.35 -4.40
CA GLU A 43 -15.26 -10.75 -5.62
C GLU A 43 -14.19 -10.03 -6.47
N GLY A 44 -12.95 -9.91 -5.99
CA GLY A 44 -11.87 -9.25 -6.72
C GLY A 44 -11.99 -7.73 -6.79
N HIS A 45 -12.84 -7.10 -5.98
CA HIS A 45 -13.06 -5.65 -5.96
C HIS A 45 -11.77 -4.88 -5.65
N ILE A 46 -11.01 -5.34 -4.65
CA ILE A 46 -9.74 -4.71 -4.24
C ILE A 46 -8.70 -4.85 -5.37
N VAL A 47 -8.62 -6.02 -6.00
CA VAL A 47 -7.70 -6.31 -7.11
C VAL A 47 -7.99 -5.38 -8.29
N ALA A 48 -9.25 -5.28 -8.71
CA ALA A 48 -9.66 -4.40 -9.81
C ALA A 48 -9.34 -2.93 -9.53
N TRP A 49 -9.55 -2.47 -8.30
CA TRP A 49 -9.20 -1.10 -7.91
C TRP A 49 -7.69 -0.86 -7.93
N LEU A 50 -6.89 -1.81 -7.43
CA LEU A 50 -5.43 -1.73 -7.47
C LEU A 50 -4.88 -1.67 -8.90
N GLU A 51 -5.44 -2.46 -9.82
CA GLU A 51 -5.10 -2.39 -11.25
C GLU A 51 -5.41 -1.00 -11.83
N TYR A 52 -6.59 -0.47 -11.49
CA TYR A 52 -7.05 0.85 -11.95
C TYR A 52 -6.13 1.99 -11.48
N ILE A 53 -5.68 1.98 -10.22
CA ILE A 53 -4.76 3.01 -9.70
C ILE A 53 -3.29 2.79 -10.10
N GLY A 54 -3.00 1.72 -10.85
CA GLY A 54 -1.66 1.42 -11.37
C GLY A 54 -0.78 0.56 -10.46
N GLU A 55 -1.31 0.02 -9.36
CA GLU A 55 -0.61 -0.84 -8.40
C GLU A 55 -0.61 -2.32 -8.84
N LYS A 56 -0.26 -2.57 -10.10
CA LYS A 56 -0.36 -3.90 -10.76
C LYS A 56 0.39 -5.01 -10.02
N GLY A 57 1.55 -4.69 -9.44
CA GLY A 57 2.33 -5.67 -8.68
C GLY A 57 1.60 -6.15 -7.43
N LEU A 58 0.91 -5.25 -6.73
CA LEU A 58 0.10 -5.62 -5.56
C LEU A 58 -1.19 -6.33 -5.99
N ALA A 59 -1.82 -5.90 -7.08
CA ALA A 59 -3.00 -6.56 -7.63
C ALA A 59 -2.74 -8.04 -7.93
N GLU A 60 -1.62 -8.35 -8.59
CA GLU A 60 -1.24 -9.74 -8.90
C GLU A 60 -0.99 -10.57 -7.62
N LEU A 61 -0.34 -9.97 -6.60
CA LEU A 61 -0.13 -10.63 -5.32
C LEU A 61 -1.43 -10.99 -4.58
N LEU A 62 -2.52 -10.26 -4.84
CA LEU A 62 -3.81 -10.45 -4.15
C LEU A 62 -4.84 -11.25 -4.97
N LYS A 63 -4.56 -11.56 -6.25
CA LYS A 63 -5.54 -12.10 -7.21
C LYS A 63 -6.28 -13.38 -6.77
N SER A 64 -5.64 -14.23 -5.98
CA SER A 64 -6.22 -15.49 -5.49
C SER A 64 -6.31 -15.56 -3.96
N VAL A 65 -6.28 -14.40 -3.31
CA VAL A 65 -6.23 -14.28 -1.86
C VAL A 65 -7.62 -13.95 -1.35
N HIS A 66 -8.16 -14.81 -0.49
CA HIS A 66 -9.50 -14.64 0.07
C HIS A 66 -9.48 -14.43 1.59
N ASP A 67 -8.40 -14.82 2.27
CA ASP A 67 -8.25 -14.58 3.70
C ASP A 67 -7.83 -13.12 3.98
N PRO A 68 -8.59 -12.37 4.81
CA PRO A 68 -8.26 -10.97 5.11
C PRO A 68 -6.89 -10.76 5.76
N ASN A 69 -6.45 -11.66 6.65
CA ASN A 69 -5.16 -11.50 7.34
C ASN A 69 -3.99 -11.77 6.39
N GLU A 70 -4.14 -12.78 5.53
CA GLU A 70 -3.18 -13.10 4.48
C GLU A 70 -3.05 -11.95 3.47
N ALA A 71 -4.16 -11.34 3.07
CA ALA A 71 -4.16 -10.17 2.21
C ALA A 71 -3.45 -8.98 2.87
N LEU A 72 -3.75 -8.70 4.15
CA LEU A 72 -3.10 -7.64 4.91
C LEU A 72 -1.58 -7.90 5.04
N SER A 73 -1.16 -9.14 5.27
CA SER A 73 0.25 -9.51 5.30
C SER A 73 0.95 -9.19 3.98
N ARG A 74 0.37 -9.55 2.83
CA ARG A 74 0.93 -9.25 1.51
C ARG A 74 1.02 -7.76 1.22
N ILE A 75 0.02 -6.97 1.65
CA ILE A 75 0.05 -5.50 1.52
C ILE A 75 1.21 -4.92 2.33
N ASN A 76 1.43 -5.41 3.55
CA ASN A 76 2.55 -5.00 4.39
C ASN A 76 3.91 -5.30 3.72
N ASP A 77 4.10 -6.53 3.26
CA ASP A 77 5.33 -6.95 2.58
C ASP A 77 5.60 -6.12 1.33
N TYR A 78 4.55 -5.89 0.52
CA TYR A 78 4.62 -5.06 -0.67
C TYR A 78 5.06 -3.62 -0.35
N LEU A 79 4.48 -2.99 0.66
CA LEU A 79 4.84 -1.63 1.06
C LEU A 79 6.27 -1.55 1.61
N MET A 80 6.73 -2.56 2.34
CA MET A 80 8.11 -2.65 2.81
C MET A 80 9.10 -2.74 1.64
N ILE A 81 8.83 -3.60 0.66
CA ILE A 81 9.67 -3.75 -0.53
C ILE A 81 9.66 -2.46 -1.37
N LYS A 82 8.49 -1.87 -1.60
CA LYS A 82 8.35 -0.62 -2.36
C LYS A 82 9.13 0.52 -1.70
N LYS A 83 9.11 0.59 -0.35
CA LYS A 83 9.88 1.56 0.41
C LYS A 83 11.39 1.33 0.27
N SER A 84 11.87 0.08 0.34
CA SER A 84 13.30 -0.22 0.22
C SER A 84 13.84 0.10 -1.19
N LEU A 85 13.10 -0.24 -2.24
CA LEU A 85 13.45 0.10 -3.62
C LEU A 85 13.50 1.62 -3.86
N ASN A 86 12.56 2.36 -3.29
CA ASN A 86 12.58 3.83 -3.33
C ASN A 86 13.75 4.46 -2.59
N ILE A 87 14.32 3.80 -1.58
CA ILE A 87 15.51 4.28 -0.87
C ILE A 87 16.77 4.08 -1.74
N ILE A 88 16.88 2.95 -2.45
CA ILE A 88 18.00 2.65 -3.34
C ILE A 88 18.05 3.61 -4.54
N GLY A 89 16.88 4.01 -5.07
CA GLY A 89 16.79 4.94 -6.20
C GLY A 89 17.03 6.43 -5.86
N ARG A 90 17.20 6.81 -4.59
CA ARG A 90 17.51 8.20 -4.23
C ARG A 90 19.00 8.45 -4.39
N PRO A 91 19.43 9.52 -5.11
CA PRO A 91 20.83 9.88 -5.15
C PRO A 91 21.30 10.20 -3.73
N VAL A 92 22.32 9.48 -3.26
CA VAL A 92 23.03 9.83 -2.03
C VAL A 92 23.56 11.24 -2.23
N ARG A 93 23.07 12.21 -1.44
CA ARG A 93 23.65 13.56 -1.43
C ARG A 93 25.08 13.44 -0.91
N ASP A 94 26.03 13.37 -1.84
CA ASP A 94 27.45 13.52 -1.54
C ASP A 94 27.64 14.87 -0.85
N LYS A 95 27.81 14.85 0.48
CA LYS A 95 28.27 16.02 1.21
C LYS A 95 29.73 16.22 0.83
N LYS A 96 29.98 16.98 -0.26
CA LYS A 96 31.33 17.50 -0.57
C LYS A 96 31.86 18.22 0.66
N LEU A 97 32.74 17.56 1.39
CA LEU A 97 33.49 18.11 2.51
C LEU A 97 34.35 19.25 1.94
N LYS A 98 33.95 20.50 2.22
CA LYS A 98 34.73 21.68 1.82
C LYS A 98 36.02 21.71 2.65
N PHE A 99 37.09 21.10 2.15
CA PHE A 99 38.43 21.41 2.64
C PHE A 99 38.76 22.85 2.26
N ARG A 100 38.59 23.77 3.22
CA ARG A 100 39.17 25.10 3.13
C ARG A 100 40.69 24.95 3.17
N LYS A 101 41.36 25.13 2.03
CA LYS A 101 42.79 25.43 2.01
C LYS A 101 42.99 26.76 2.74
N ALA A 102 43.57 26.72 3.93
CA ALA A 102 44.17 27.91 4.54
C ALA A 102 45.43 28.23 3.74
N LEU A 103 45.39 29.34 3.02
CA LEU A 103 46.51 29.87 2.26
C LEU A 103 47.52 30.46 3.26
N VAL A 104 48.75 30.00 3.13
CA VAL A 104 49.97 30.51 3.75
C VAL A 104 50.07 32.03 3.58
N ARG A 105 50.40 32.72 4.67
CA ARG A 105 51.14 33.99 4.67
C ARG A 105 52.23 33.90 5.71
#